data_AF-A0A9W7FMA1-F1
#
_entry.id   AF-A0A9W7FMA1-F1
#
_cell.length_a   1.000
_cell.length_b   1.000
_cell.length_c   1.000
_cell.angle_alpha   90.00
_cell.angle_beta   90.00
_cell.angle_gamma   90.00
#
_symmetry.space_group_name_H-M   'P 1'
#
loop_
_entity.id
_entity.type
_entity.pdbx_description
1 polymer ?
#
loop_
_entity_poly.entity_id
_entity_poly.type
_entity_poly.pdbx_seq_one_letter_code
_entity_poly.pdbx_strand_id
1 'polypeptide(L)'
;MSNTPITPKPPLPHAGMGKHGVSFGPDYNTEGGGVWQNTSSKQEKIVELKSELPHIYSNPETKNQPSQFIRQLSLDDATDSVSERLDLNIADGCSLIFSTVDKKLDLMEGYEPHIFEALNAATSKENESLETQESYKNYIDKNLKVVEKELEECVGNIGALDRLVRLKRAKEMGVLEGTTVGKGSSFLRYVLDYSHIEETPNKTYDIYDITDSEIASLHLQIDTFTSPPFSEFSNPSKKSINVLSAQGDIFYGLCLYYRLVTAKKALEELREKWEYLVTEADMNVDRRALENRSAEKPQINRERLDEVIRGILVEGSGERLKRWWELVEGGGDGMLEEDEMVKVVELYQSPVKSAINEFTTAVIENLEEDKTNKIGTKKHKKYLNKLLKRTMGRCYEVEQEAPHRLRCIYTWADKSHQDGKFSAVHVSDDITGRKRYVELLPKISYAEFHEIQKEQFEFLDNFGEGYMKSWREEMWVKQGLRRQNKELIWQCAGFFVVVSLLDAAIYVI
;
A
#
# COMPACT_ATOMS: atom_id res chain seq x y z
N MET A 1 61.59 26.31 -51.71
CA MET A 1 61.99 26.07 -50.30
C MET A 1 61.86 27.38 -49.55
N SER A 2 60.80 27.52 -48.75
CA SER A 2 60.65 28.60 -47.76
C SER A 2 59.88 27.99 -46.59
N ASN A 3 60.62 27.61 -45.54
CA ASN A 3 60.04 27.09 -44.30
C ASN A 3 59.50 28.27 -43.49
N THR A 4 58.19 28.44 -43.46
CA THR A 4 57.52 29.27 -42.47
C THR A 4 57.42 28.50 -41.15
N PRO A 5 57.74 29.11 -40.00
CA PRO A 5 57.61 28.46 -38.70
C PRO A 5 56.12 28.35 -38.35
N ILE A 6 55.66 27.14 -38.05
CA ILE A 6 54.35 26.90 -37.46
C ILE A 6 54.44 27.34 -36.00
N THR A 7 53.83 28.48 -35.67
CA THR A 7 53.57 28.86 -34.28
C THR A 7 52.48 27.94 -33.71
N PRO A 8 52.65 27.41 -32.48
CA PRO A 8 51.61 26.62 -31.86
C PRO A 8 50.38 27.50 -31.61
N LYS A 9 49.22 27.06 -32.10
CA LYS A 9 47.93 27.69 -31.78
C LYS A 9 47.79 27.74 -30.25
N PRO A 10 47.36 28.87 -29.67
CA PRO A 10 47.05 28.92 -28.25
C PRO A 10 45.96 27.88 -27.94
N PRO A 11 45.99 27.25 -26.76
CA PRO A 11 44.93 26.35 -26.34
C PRO A 11 43.60 27.11 -26.43
N LEU A 12 42.60 26.46 -27.04
CA LEU A 12 41.23 26.95 -27.03
C LEU A 12 40.84 27.24 -25.58
N PRO A 13 40.17 28.38 -25.29
CA PRO A 13 39.65 28.61 -23.96
C PRO A 13 38.79 27.40 -23.61
N HIS A 14 39.05 26.78 -22.47
CA HIS A 14 38.15 25.78 -21.89
C HIS A 14 36.76 26.39 -21.97
N ALA A 15 35.91 25.82 -22.82
CA ALA A 15 34.49 26.10 -22.80
C ALA A 15 34.08 25.81 -21.36
N GLY A 16 33.79 26.87 -20.61
CA GLY A 16 33.33 26.75 -19.24
C GLY A 16 32.19 25.75 -19.26
N MET A 17 32.26 24.74 -18.40
CA MET A 17 31.15 23.85 -18.11
C MET A 17 29.92 24.74 -17.99
N GLY A 18 29.06 24.70 -19.01
CA GLY A 18 27.84 25.46 -19.02
C GLY A 18 27.08 25.01 -17.80
N LYS A 19 26.80 25.95 -16.89
CA LYS A 19 25.82 25.78 -15.83
C LYS A 19 24.43 25.71 -16.47
N HIS A 20 24.20 24.66 -17.26
CA HIS A 20 22.88 24.19 -17.65
C HIS A 20 22.55 23.01 -16.74
N GLY A 21 22.63 23.25 -15.43
CA GLY A 21 21.71 22.56 -14.55
C GLY A 21 20.32 23.00 -14.97
N VAL A 22 19.43 22.03 -15.18
CA VAL A 22 18.01 22.27 -15.39
C VAL A 22 17.55 23.32 -14.38
N SER A 23 17.11 24.49 -14.84
CA SER A 23 16.55 25.50 -13.93
C SER A 23 15.20 24.98 -13.47
N PHE A 24 15.18 24.30 -12.33
CA PHE A 24 13.93 23.89 -11.71
C PHE A 24 13.17 25.15 -11.31
N GLY A 25 11.89 25.20 -11.67
CA GLY A 25 10.98 26.23 -11.16
C GLY A 25 11.02 26.26 -9.62
N PRO A 26 10.55 27.36 -9.00
CA PRO A 26 10.52 27.45 -7.55
C PRO A 26 9.82 26.22 -6.97
N ASP A 27 10.53 25.47 -6.12
CA ASP A 27 9.93 24.41 -5.32
C ASP A 27 8.75 25.03 -4.57
N TYR A 28 7.52 24.71 -5.00
CA TYR A 28 6.27 25.17 -4.38
C TYR A 28 6.13 24.71 -2.90
N ASN A 29 7.15 24.02 -2.36
CA ASN A 29 7.26 23.54 -0.99
C ASN A 29 8.21 24.34 -0.09
N THR A 30 8.77 25.48 -0.55
CA THR A 30 9.77 26.24 0.22
C THR A 30 9.23 27.33 1.14
N GLU A 31 7.97 27.79 0.99
CA GLU A 31 7.44 28.88 1.82
C GLU A 31 6.83 28.43 3.17
N GLY A 32 6.72 27.13 3.43
CA GLY A 32 6.04 26.59 4.63
C GLY A 32 6.87 25.66 5.51
N GLY A 33 8.17 25.53 5.25
CA GLY A 33 9.01 24.46 5.80
C GLY A 33 8.83 23.19 4.97
N GLY A 34 9.96 22.67 4.46
CA GLY A 34 9.95 21.61 3.44
C GLY A 34 9.15 20.36 3.85
N VAL A 35 8.87 19.51 2.87
CA VAL A 35 8.09 18.26 2.99
C VAL A 35 8.51 17.38 4.19
N TRP A 36 9.80 17.39 4.54
CA TRP A 36 10.38 16.81 5.76
C TRP A 36 9.72 17.22 7.09
N GLN A 37 9.12 18.40 7.18
CA GLN A 37 8.37 18.84 8.37
C GLN A 37 7.04 18.10 8.53
N ASN A 38 6.39 17.67 7.45
CA ASN A 38 5.09 16.99 7.54
C ASN A 38 5.21 15.52 7.93
N THR A 39 6.25 14.83 7.44
CA THR A 39 6.57 13.45 7.84
C THR A 39 7.11 13.40 9.26
N SER A 40 8.06 14.29 9.61
CA SER A 40 8.56 14.39 10.97
C SER A 40 7.46 14.76 11.95
N SER A 41 6.63 15.77 11.68
CA SER A 41 5.58 16.17 12.62
C SER A 41 4.54 15.06 12.91
N LYS A 42 4.19 14.22 11.93
CA LYS A 42 3.32 13.06 12.18
C LYS A 42 3.99 12.05 13.10
N GLN A 43 5.24 11.68 12.82
CA GLN A 43 5.99 10.70 13.63
C GLN A 43 6.33 11.25 15.01
N GLU A 44 6.75 12.50 15.12
CA GLU A 44 6.96 13.23 16.36
C GLU A 44 5.68 13.26 17.19
N LYS A 45 4.53 13.53 16.57
CA LYS A 45 3.26 13.51 17.29
C LYS A 45 2.89 12.12 17.78
N ILE A 46 3.18 11.07 17.02
CA ILE A 46 2.98 9.68 17.48
C ILE A 46 3.91 9.36 18.65
N VAL A 47 5.17 9.81 18.61
CA VAL A 47 6.14 9.64 19.69
C VAL A 47 5.69 10.40 20.95
N GLU A 48 5.23 11.65 20.79
CA GLU A 48 4.65 12.47 21.86
C GLU A 48 3.47 11.74 22.50
N LEU A 49 2.49 11.30 21.69
CA LEU A 49 1.32 10.56 22.18
C LEU A 49 1.70 9.25 22.88
N LYS A 50 2.74 8.54 22.42
CA LYS A 50 3.25 7.34 23.10
C LYS A 50 3.91 7.68 24.44
N SER A 51 4.59 8.82 24.54
CA SER A 51 5.24 9.27 25.78
C SER A 51 4.25 9.73 26.85
N GLU A 52 3.05 10.15 26.45
CA GLU A 52 1.95 10.53 27.36
C GLU A 52 1.19 9.33 27.92
N LEU A 53 1.37 8.13 27.36
CA LEU A 53 0.69 6.94 27.86
C LEU A 53 1.23 6.56 29.25
N PRO A 54 0.35 6.36 30.25
CA PRO A 54 0.78 5.99 31.59
C PRO A 54 1.52 4.65 31.53
N HIS A 55 2.72 4.58 32.10
CA HIS A 55 3.40 3.30 32.29
C HIS A 55 2.61 2.48 33.33
N ILE A 56 1.82 1.51 32.86
CA ILE A 56 1.11 0.58 33.74
C ILE A 56 2.14 -0.33 34.41
N TYR A 57 2.28 -0.16 35.74
CA TYR A 57 3.14 -0.89 36.67
C TYR A 57 4.66 -0.77 36.47
N SER A 58 5.26 0.28 37.05
CA SER A 58 6.47 0.11 37.83
C SER A 58 6.06 -0.11 39.28
N ASN A 59 5.80 -1.36 39.69
CA ASN A 59 5.60 -1.64 41.11
C ASN A 59 6.91 -1.30 41.86
N PRO A 60 6.94 -0.28 42.74
CA PRO A 60 8.18 0.17 43.36
C PRO A 60 8.77 -0.83 44.35
N GLU A 61 8.06 -1.93 44.67
CA GLU A 61 8.51 -2.97 45.59
C GLU A 61 9.32 -4.09 44.89
N THR A 62 9.20 -4.26 43.57
CA THR A 62 10.00 -5.24 42.82
C THR A 62 11.25 -4.58 42.21
N LYS A 63 12.09 -3.94 43.03
CA LYS A 63 13.31 -3.25 42.56
C LYS A 63 14.42 -4.16 42.03
N ASN A 64 14.34 -5.47 42.24
CA ASN A 64 15.45 -6.39 41.98
C ASN A 64 15.18 -7.46 40.92
N GLN A 65 14.07 -7.39 40.19
CA GLN A 65 13.93 -8.14 38.94
C GLN A 65 13.53 -7.17 37.84
N PRO A 66 14.33 -7.03 36.75
CA PRO A 66 13.86 -6.35 35.57
C PRO A 66 12.67 -7.16 35.07
N SER A 67 11.44 -6.69 35.32
CA SER A 67 10.27 -7.30 34.73
C SER A 67 10.44 -7.21 33.22
N GLN A 68 10.73 -8.34 32.59
CA GLN A 68 10.73 -8.49 31.13
C GLN A 68 9.33 -8.23 30.51
N PHE A 69 8.36 -7.82 31.33
CA PHE A 69 6.98 -7.53 30.99
C PHE A 69 6.55 -6.13 31.48
N ILE A 70 7.37 -5.09 31.26
CA ILE A 70 6.78 -3.74 31.14
C ILE A 70 5.98 -3.74 29.84
N ARG A 71 4.69 -4.06 29.93
CA ARG A 71 3.77 -3.93 28.81
C ARG A 71 3.53 -2.43 28.61
N GLN A 72 4.29 -1.81 27.70
CA GLN A 72 3.97 -0.48 27.23
C GLN A 72 2.52 -0.53 26.70
N LEU A 73 1.62 0.33 27.21
CA LEU A 73 0.32 0.49 26.56
C LEU A 73 0.57 0.81 25.10
N SER A 74 -0.10 0.10 24.22
CA SER A 74 -0.17 0.50 22.82
C SER A 74 -1.11 1.70 22.68
N LEU A 75 -0.99 2.46 21.59
CA LEU A 75 -1.97 3.49 21.26
C LEU A 75 -3.38 2.89 21.07
N ASP A 76 -3.47 1.61 20.71
CA ASP A 76 -4.73 0.89 20.56
C ASP A 76 -5.43 0.67 21.91
N ASP A 77 -4.65 0.36 22.96
CA ASP A 77 -5.17 0.16 24.33
C ASP A 77 -5.74 1.45 24.93
N ALA A 78 -5.23 2.59 24.47
CA ALA A 78 -5.56 3.92 24.99
C ALA A 78 -6.76 4.57 24.28
N THR A 79 -7.48 3.80 23.45
CA THR A 79 -8.73 4.24 22.83
C THR A 79 -9.89 4.21 23.84
N ASP A 80 -10.56 5.36 23.97
CA ASP A 80 -11.59 5.59 24.98
C ASP A 80 -12.95 4.99 24.58
N SER A 81 -13.19 4.76 23.28
CA SER A 81 -14.50 4.35 22.76
C SER A 81 -14.46 3.11 21.89
N VAL A 82 -15.54 2.34 21.91
CA VAL A 82 -15.74 1.16 21.05
C VAL A 82 -15.65 1.55 19.56
N SER A 83 -16.13 2.74 19.20
CA SER A 83 -16.06 3.26 17.82
C SER A 83 -14.62 3.50 17.37
N GLU A 84 -13.76 4.07 18.22
CA GLU A 84 -12.35 4.32 17.88
C GLU A 84 -11.57 3.03 17.72
N ARG A 85 -11.90 2.00 18.51
CA ARG A 85 -11.35 0.65 18.32
C ARG A 85 -11.81 0.03 17.02
N LEU A 86 -13.07 0.19 16.65
CA LEU A 86 -13.61 -0.32 15.39
C LEU A 86 -12.86 0.29 14.20
N ASP A 87 -12.58 1.60 14.23
CA ASP A 87 -11.83 2.31 13.18
C ASP A 87 -10.45 1.68 12.95
N LEU A 88 -9.68 1.46 14.03
CA LEU A 88 -8.36 0.85 13.98
C LEU A 88 -8.43 -0.59 13.47
N ASN A 89 -9.45 -1.34 13.91
CA ASN A 89 -9.63 -2.72 13.47
C ASN A 89 -9.99 -2.83 11.98
N ILE A 90 -10.73 -1.87 11.42
CA ILE A 90 -10.97 -1.80 9.98
C ILE A 90 -9.66 -1.56 9.24
N ALA A 91 -8.84 -0.61 9.70
CA ALA A 91 -7.54 -0.35 9.12
C ALA A 91 -6.63 -1.59 9.17
N ASP A 92 -6.62 -2.32 10.29
CA ASP A 92 -5.83 -3.54 10.46
C ASP A 92 -6.35 -4.71 9.62
N GLY A 93 -7.67 -4.85 9.49
CA GLY A 93 -8.29 -5.84 8.61
C GLY A 93 -7.94 -5.61 7.14
N CYS A 94 -8.04 -4.36 6.67
CA CYS A 94 -7.60 -3.98 5.33
C CYS A 94 -6.09 -4.19 5.15
N SER A 95 -5.28 -3.78 6.14
CA SER A 95 -3.82 -3.95 6.12
C SER A 95 -3.43 -5.43 5.98
N LEU A 96 -4.10 -6.32 6.70
CA LEU A 96 -3.85 -7.77 6.59
C LEU A 96 -4.14 -8.28 5.17
N ILE A 97 -5.25 -7.88 4.57
CA ILE A 97 -5.63 -8.28 3.21
C ILE A 97 -4.59 -7.77 2.20
N PHE A 98 -4.22 -6.50 2.29
CA PHE A 98 -3.26 -5.91 1.35
C PHE A 98 -1.85 -6.48 1.51
N SER A 99 -1.37 -6.63 2.75
CA SER A 99 -0.07 -7.27 3.03
C SER A 99 -0.02 -8.69 2.49
N THR A 100 -1.13 -9.43 2.59
CA THR A 100 -1.25 -10.79 2.07
C THR A 100 -1.18 -10.83 0.54
N VAL A 101 -1.87 -9.92 -0.13
CA VAL A 101 -1.85 -9.81 -1.59
C VAL A 101 -0.49 -9.30 -2.09
N ASP A 102 0.12 -8.33 -1.40
CA ASP A 102 1.42 -7.77 -1.77
C ASP A 102 2.55 -8.79 -1.64
N LYS A 103 2.53 -9.63 -0.59
CA LYS A 103 3.58 -10.66 -0.34
C LYS A 103 3.40 -11.96 -1.12
N LYS A 104 2.35 -12.08 -1.94
CA LYS A 104 2.04 -13.31 -2.66
C LYS A 104 2.01 -14.54 -1.75
N LEU A 105 1.34 -14.47 -0.59
CA LEU A 105 1.14 -15.72 0.16
C LEU A 105 0.33 -16.68 -0.73
N ASP A 106 0.73 -17.97 -0.78
CA ASP A 106 0.20 -19.08 -1.62
C ASP A 106 -1.31 -19.39 -1.44
N LEU A 107 -2.01 -18.48 -0.77
CA LEU A 107 -3.44 -18.47 -0.49
C LEU A 107 -4.34 -18.56 -1.72
N MET A 108 -3.82 -18.30 -2.91
CA MET A 108 -4.58 -18.28 -4.16
C MET A 108 -4.36 -19.52 -5.04
N GLU A 109 -3.47 -20.44 -4.65
CA GLU A 109 -3.24 -21.70 -5.36
C GLU A 109 -4.54 -22.52 -5.44
N GLY A 110 -5.28 -22.37 -6.54
CA GLY A 110 -6.54 -23.09 -6.81
C GLY A 110 -7.70 -22.24 -7.34
N TYR A 111 -7.75 -20.94 -7.06
CA TYR A 111 -8.78 -20.04 -7.60
C TYR A 111 -8.38 -19.39 -8.93
N GLU A 112 -7.08 -19.21 -9.11
CA GLU A 112 -6.46 -18.66 -10.31
C GLU A 112 -6.90 -19.33 -11.62
N PRO A 113 -7.01 -20.67 -11.73
CA PRO A 113 -7.32 -21.33 -12.99
C PRO A 113 -8.66 -20.90 -13.59
N HIS A 114 -9.71 -20.68 -12.77
CA HIS A 114 -11.04 -20.31 -13.28
C HIS A 114 -11.04 -18.92 -13.91
N ILE A 115 -10.44 -17.94 -13.25
CA ILE A 115 -10.38 -16.56 -13.77
C ILE A 115 -9.51 -16.53 -15.02
N PHE A 116 -8.40 -17.28 -15.03
CA PHE A 116 -7.59 -17.38 -16.23
C PHE A 116 -8.27 -18.10 -17.37
N GLU A 117 -9.02 -19.16 -17.11
CA GLU A 117 -9.85 -19.80 -18.12
C GLU A 117 -10.88 -18.82 -18.68
N ALA A 118 -11.52 -18.00 -17.85
CA ALA A 118 -12.46 -16.98 -18.29
C ALA A 118 -11.79 -15.88 -19.15
N LEU A 119 -10.64 -15.35 -18.72
CA LEU A 119 -9.86 -14.36 -19.46
C LEU A 119 -9.33 -14.94 -20.78
N ASN A 120 -8.76 -16.14 -20.75
CA ASN A 120 -8.27 -16.84 -21.95
C ASN A 120 -9.44 -17.18 -22.89
N ALA A 121 -10.62 -17.57 -22.39
CA ALA A 121 -11.79 -17.87 -23.20
C ALA A 121 -12.36 -16.61 -23.88
N ALA A 122 -12.32 -15.47 -23.20
CA ALA A 122 -12.75 -14.18 -23.76
C ALA A 122 -11.81 -13.69 -24.87
N THR A 123 -10.54 -14.09 -24.82
CA THR A 123 -9.47 -13.56 -25.68
C THR A 123 -8.99 -14.54 -26.76
N SER A 124 -9.25 -15.84 -26.63
CA SER A 124 -8.83 -16.89 -27.58
C SER A 124 -9.67 -16.98 -28.85
N LYS A 125 -10.87 -16.39 -28.87
CA LYS A 125 -11.79 -16.49 -30.01
C LYS A 125 -11.38 -15.64 -31.22
N GLU A 126 -10.42 -14.74 -31.06
CA GLU A 126 -9.94 -13.86 -32.13
C GLU A 126 -8.40 -13.86 -32.12
N ASN A 127 -7.81 -14.52 -33.11
CA ASN A 127 -6.41 -14.29 -33.53
C ASN A 127 -6.33 -12.95 -34.30
N GLU A 128 -6.98 -11.91 -33.81
CA GLU A 128 -6.77 -10.57 -34.35
C GLU A 128 -5.37 -10.13 -33.92
N SER A 129 -4.51 -9.88 -34.91
CA SER A 129 -3.26 -9.21 -34.65
C SER A 129 -3.58 -7.85 -34.01
N LEU A 130 -3.01 -7.59 -32.84
CA LEU A 130 -3.16 -6.29 -32.18
C LEU A 130 -2.28 -5.26 -32.89
N GLU A 131 -2.60 -4.95 -34.13
CA GLU A 131 -1.83 -4.01 -34.97
C GLU A 131 -2.36 -2.58 -34.83
N THR A 132 -3.60 -2.40 -34.38
CA THR A 132 -4.26 -1.10 -34.31
C THR A 132 -4.60 -0.71 -32.87
N GLN A 133 -4.53 0.57 -32.56
CA GLN A 133 -4.97 1.11 -31.26
C GLN A 133 -6.41 0.68 -30.89
N GLU A 134 -7.28 0.54 -31.89
CA GLU A 134 -8.66 0.11 -31.70
C GLU A 134 -8.76 -1.37 -31.32
N SER A 135 -7.93 -2.24 -31.92
CA SER A 135 -7.84 -3.65 -31.52
C SER A 135 -7.38 -3.82 -30.06
N TYR A 136 -6.43 -3.01 -29.58
CA TYR A 136 -6.03 -3.00 -28.16
C TYR A 136 -7.14 -2.53 -27.23
N LYS A 137 -7.83 -1.44 -27.56
CA LYS A 137 -8.95 -0.94 -26.75
C LYS A 137 -10.06 -1.98 -26.66
N ASN A 138 -10.39 -2.65 -27.78
CA ASN A 138 -11.36 -3.75 -27.79
C ASN A 138 -10.91 -4.93 -26.93
N TYR A 139 -9.61 -5.26 -26.97
CA TYR A 139 -9.01 -6.29 -26.11
C TYR A 139 -9.15 -5.96 -24.61
N ILE A 140 -8.80 -4.74 -24.22
CA ILE A 140 -8.92 -4.25 -22.85
C ILE A 140 -10.40 -4.26 -22.41
N ASP A 141 -11.31 -3.76 -23.25
CA ASP A 141 -12.76 -3.70 -22.95
C ASP A 141 -13.38 -5.10 -22.77
N LYS A 142 -12.89 -6.11 -23.50
CA LYS A 142 -13.32 -7.51 -23.32
C LYS A 142 -12.86 -8.07 -21.97
N ASN A 143 -11.59 -7.90 -21.62
CA ASN A 143 -11.05 -8.34 -20.33
C ASN A 143 -11.72 -7.60 -19.16
N LEU A 144 -12.01 -6.30 -19.32
CA LEU A 144 -12.70 -5.50 -18.33
C LEU A 144 -14.08 -6.08 -18.00
N LYS A 145 -14.86 -6.46 -19.02
CA LYS A 145 -16.18 -7.10 -18.83
C LYS A 145 -16.10 -8.43 -18.08
N VAL A 146 -15.05 -9.23 -18.33
CA VAL A 146 -14.83 -10.49 -17.61
C VAL A 146 -14.54 -10.19 -16.13
N VAL A 147 -13.62 -9.28 -15.86
CA VAL A 147 -13.26 -8.90 -14.48
C VAL A 147 -14.47 -8.32 -13.75
N GLU A 148 -15.29 -7.48 -14.39
CA GLU A 148 -16.50 -6.93 -13.80
C GLU A 148 -17.53 -8.02 -13.45
N LYS A 149 -17.71 -9.01 -14.33
CA LYS A 149 -18.59 -10.15 -14.05
C LYS A 149 -18.12 -10.95 -12.83
N GLU A 150 -16.83 -11.29 -12.76
CA GLU A 150 -16.27 -12.01 -11.61
C GLU A 150 -16.32 -11.17 -10.32
N LEU A 151 -16.18 -9.84 -10.45
CA LEU A 151 -16.30 -8.92 -9.32
C LEU A 151 -17.72 -8.93 -8.73
N GLU A 152 -18.76 -8.90 -9.58
CA GLU A 152 -20.16 -8.99 -9.16
C GLU A 152 -20.45 -10.27 -8.35
N GLU A 153 -19.84 -11.39 -8.74
CA GLU A 153 -19.93 -12.67 -8.02
C GLU A 153 -19.26 -12.60 -6.63
N CYS A 154 -18.21 -11.78 -6.49
CA CYS A 154 -17.46 -11.62 -5.23
C CYS A 154 -18.07 -10.61 -4.24
N VAL A 155 -18.94 -9.67 -4.68
CA VAL A 155 -19.49 -8.58 -3.83
C VAL A 155 -20.17 -9.11 -2.56
N GLY A 156 -20.76 -10.31 -2.61
CA GLY A 156 -21.38 -10.95 -1.44
C GLY A 156 -20.46 -11.13 -0.23
N ASN A 157 -19.14 -11.18 -0.44
CA ASN A 157 -18.13 -11.41 0.60
C ASN A 157 -17.74 -10.13 1.37
N ILE A 158 -17.96 -8.94 0.81
CA ILE A 158 -17.54 -7.66 1.43
C ILE A 158 -18.24 -7.43 2.77
N GLY A 159 -19.55 -7.71 2.84
CA GLY A 159 -20.33 -7.62 4.07
C GLY A 159 -19.93 -8.62 5.16
N ALA A 160 -19.05 -9.58 4.86
CA ALA A 160 -18.54 -10.55 5.84
C ALA A 160 -17.22 -10.11 6.50
N LEU A 161 -16.57 -9.03 6.04
CA LEU A 161 -15.33 -8.53 6.65
C LEU A 161 -15.52 -8.06 8.11
N ASP A 162 -16.62 -7.37 8.42
CA ASP A 162 -16.93 -6.96 9.79
C ASP A 162 -17.01 -8.18 10.74
N ARG A 163 -17.53 -9.31 10.24
CA ARG A 163 -17.57 -10.57 11.00
C ARG A 163 -16.16 -11.12 11.25
N LEU A 164 -15.28 -11.12 10.25
CA LEU A 164 -13.88 -11.55 10.40
C LEU A 164 -13.13 -10.70 11.43
N VAL A 165 -13.30 -9.39 11.36
CA VAL A 165 -12.65 -8.43 12.27
C VAL A 165 -13.11 -8.67 13.72
N ARG A 166 -14.41 -8.84 13.95
CA ARG A 166 -14.96 -9.16 15.28
C ARG A 166 -14.44 -10.50 15.81
N LEU A 167 -14.27 -11.50 14.94
CA LEU A 167 -13.78 -12.83 15.30
C LEU A 167 -12.29 -12.85 15.67
N LYS A 168 -11.43 -12.14 14.91
CA LYS A 168 -10.00 -11.99 15.25
C LYS A 168 -9.82 -11.39 16.65
N ARG A 169 -10.62 -10.38 16.99
CA ARG A 169 -10.61 -9.75 18.32
C ARG A 169 -11.07 -10.68 19.43
N ALA A 170 -12.09 -11.50 19.20
CA ALA A 170 -12.52 -12.50 20.18
C ALA A 170 -11.40 -13.52 20.48
N LYS A 171 -10.55 -13.81 19.48
CA LYS A 171 -9.36 -14.65 19.65
C LYS A 171 -8.27 -13.94 20.46
N GLU A 172 -7.88 -12.73 20.06
CA GLU A 172 -6.78 -11.98 20.71
C GLU A 172 -7.08 -11.56 22.15
N MET A 173 -8.36 -11.40 22.51
CA MET A 173 -8.76 -11.12 23.90
C MET A 173 -8.80 -12.38 24.80
N GLY A 174 -8.36 -13.55 24.31
CA GLY A 174 -8.38 -14.81 25.06
C GLY A 174 -9.79 -15.35 25.35
N VAL A 175 -10.86 -14.70 24.83
CA VAL A 175 -12.26 -15.12 25.02
C VAL A 175 -12.51 -16.50 24.39
N LEU A 176 -11.73 -16.85 23.36
CA LEU A 176 -11.79 -18.16 22.71
C LEU A 176 -10.84 -19.21 23.30
N GLU A 177 -9.87 -18.83 24.14
CA GLU A 177 -8.85 -19.78 24.66
C GLU A 177 -9.24 -20.44 25.99
N GLY A 178 -10.36 -20.05 26.62
CA GLY A 178 -10.79 -20.59 27.92
C GLY A 178 -12.06 -21.46 27.91
N THR A 179 -12.72 -21.67 26.76
CA THR A 179 -13.99 -22.43 26.74
C THR A 179 -13.78 -23.84 26.24
N THR A 180 -13.60 -24.77 27.19
CA THR A 180 -13.91 -26.18 26.92
C THR A 180 -15.31 -26.26 26.35
N VAL A 181 -15.40 -26.82 25.14
CA VAL A 181 -16.60 -26.85 24.30
C VAL A 181 -17.68 -27.70 24.98
N GLY A 182 -18.47 -27.06 25.84
CA GLY A 182 -19.63 -27.64 26.52
C GLY A 182 -20.85 -26.74 26.34
N LYS A 183 -21.65 -27.02 25.31
CA LYS A 183 -23.00 -26.48 25.05
C LYS A 183 -23.13 -24.94 25.09
N GLY A 184 -23.04 -24.30 23.93
CA GLY A 184 -23.40 -22.88 23.82
C GLY A 184 -23.56 -22.37 22.39
N SER A 185 -24.64 -22.76 21.70
CA SER A 185 -25.10 -22.05 20.48
C SER A 185 -25.64 -20.63 20.77
N SER A 186 -25.50 -20.17 22.01
CA SER A 186 -25.88 -18.85 22.52
C SER A 186 -24.71 -17.87 22.58
N PHE A 187 -23.45 -18.32 22.56
CA PHE A 187 -22.29 -17.44 22.73
C PHE A 187 -21.89 -16.72 21.42
N LEU A 188 -21.99 -17.38 20.27
CA LEU A 188 -21.86 -16.74 18.95
C LEU A 188 -23.00 -15.73 18.68
N ARG A 189 -24.16 -15.89 19.33
CA ARG A 189 -25.24 -14.90 19.30
C ARG A 189 -24.91 -13.69 20.19
N TYR A 190 -24.17 -13.90 21.28
CA TYR A 190 -23.71 -12.86 22.21
C TYR A 190 -22.54 -12.02 21.65
N VAL A 191 -21.62 -12.63 20.90
CA VAL A 191 -20.51 -11.91 20.23
C VAL A 191 -20.97 -11.12 19.00
N LEU A 192 -22.14 -11.47 18.43
CA LEU A 192 -22.79 -10.71 17.36
C LEU A 192 -23.79 -9.66 17.89
N ASP A 193 -24.09 -9.64 19.18
CA ASP A 193 -25.02 -8.71 19.82
C ASP A 193 -24.29 -7.77 20.80
N TYR A 194 -23.24 -7.10 20.29
CA TYR A 194 -22.54 -6.03 21.03
C TYR A 194 -23.36 -4.74 21.16
N SER A 195 -24.60 -4.71 20.67
CA SER A 195 -25.53 -3.57 20.77
C SER A 195 -26.20 -3.40 22.14
N HIS A 196 -26.10 -4.38 23.05
CA HIS A 196 -26.90 -4.39 24.29
C HIS A 196 -26.12 -4.63 25.58
N ILE A 197 -24.80 -4.47 25.60
CA ILE A 197 -24.04 -4.51 26.87
C ILE A 197 -24.11 -3.12 27.51
N GLU A 198 -25.18 -2.90 28.28
CA GLU A 198 -25.16 -1.88 29.34
C GLU A 198 -24.07 -2.25 30.36
N GLU A 199 -23.31 -1.23 30.75
CA GLU A 199 -22.21 -1.29 31.70
C GLU A 199 -22.62 -2.00 32.99
N THR A 200 -21.95 -3.10 33.33
CA THR A 200 -21.88 -3.56 34.73
C THR A 200 -20.42 -3.67 35.16
N PRO A 201 -19.98 -2.86 36.14
CA PRO A 201 -18.63 -2.95 36.67
C PRO A 201 -18.55 -4.06 37.73
N ASN A 202 -17.42 -4.76 37.74
CA ASN A 202 -16.92 -5.66 38.80
C ASN A 202 -17.60 -7.02 38.98
N LYS A 203 -17.04 -8.06 38.34
CA LYS A 203 -16.75 -9.35 38.99
C LYS A 203 -15.48 -9.97 38.40
N THR A 204 -14.41 -9.99 39.19
CA THR A 204 -13.26 -10.88 39.06
C THR A 204 -13.71 -12.32 39.33
N TYR A 205 -13.36 -13.25 38.45
CA TYR A 205 -13.41 -14.69 38.72
C TYR A 205 -11.98 -15.18 38.90
N ASP A 206 -11.68 -15.67 40.10
CA ASP A 206 -10.45 -16.40 40.40
C ASP A 206 -10.46 -17.74 39.66
N ILE A 207 -9.35 -18.03 38.95
CA ILE A 207 -9.06 -19.33 38.36
C ILE A 207 -7.71 -19.76 38.95
N TYR A 208 -7.74 -20.73 39.85
CA TYR A 208 -6.58 -21.52 40.22
C TYR A 208 -6.68 -22.91 39.61
N ASP A 209 -5.51 -23.44 39.26
CA ASP A 209 -5.16 -24.79 38.83
C ASP A 209 -5.35 -25.13 37.34
N ILE A 210 -4.33 -24.74 36.56
CA ILE A 210 -3.87 -25.50 35.39
C ILE A 210 -2.37 -25.75 35.59
N THR A 211 -1.95 -27.02 35.56
CA THR A 211 -0.54 -27.42 35.77
C THR A 211 0.31 -27.23 34.52
N ASP A 212 1.56 -26.80 34.71
CA ASP A 212 2.57 -26.47 33.68
C ASP A 212 2.81 -27.58 32.62
N SER A 213 2.38 -28.82 32.87
CA SER A 213 2.52 -29.92 31.90
C SER A 213 1.56 -29.84 30.70
N GLU A 214 0.46 -29.09 30.80
CA GLU A 214 -0.52 -28.96 29.69
C GLU A 214 -0.15 -27.82 28.72
N ILE A 215 0.57 -26.79 29.20
CA ILE A 215 1.06 -25.66 28.41
C ILE A 215 2.16 -26.08 27.41
N ALA A 216 2.95 -27.11 27.77
CA ALA A 216 4.05 -27.60 26.94
C ALA A 216 3.60 -28.35 25.67
N SER A 217 2.34 -28.83 25.61
CA SER A 217 1.83 -29.54 24.41
C SER A 217 1.23 -28.62 23.33
N LEU A 218 1.01 -27.33 23.65
CA LEU A 218 0.39 -26.35 22.76
C LEU A 218 1.40 -25.43 22.05
N HIS A 219 2.66 -25.41 22.48
CA HIS A 219 3.71 -24.56 21.90
C HIS A 219 4.30 -25.07 20.57
N LEU A 220 3.74 -26.13 19.96
CA LEU A 220 4.33 -26.79 18.80
C LEU A 220 3.50 -26.75 17.51
N GLN A 221 2.47 -25.90 17.42
CA GLN A 221 1.63 -25.79 16.21
C GLN A 221 1.33 -24.36 15.74
N ILE A 222 2.08 -23.36 16.21
CA ILE A 222 1.92 -21.97 15.75
C ILE A 222 3.26 -21.44 15.23
N ASP A 223 3.93 -22.26 14.42
CA ASP A 223 4.90 -21.74 13.47
C ASP A 223 4.36 -22.02 12.06
N THR A 224 4.03 -20.92 11.38
CA THR A 224 3.63 -20.79 9.98
C THR A 224 2.17 -21.11 9.59
N PHE A 225 1.50 -20.09 9.04
CA PHE A 225 0.44 -20.23 8.03
C PHE A 225 1.05 -20.77 6.71
N THR A 226 1.87 -21.82 6.77
CA THR A 226 2.15 -22.64 5.59
C THR A 226 1.04 -23.68 5.51
N SER A 227 0.53 -23.90 4.30
CA SER A 227 -0.62 -24.78 4.07
C SER A 227 -0.40 -26.15 4.73
N PRO A 228 -1.39 -26.71 5.44
CA PRO A 228 -1.35 -28.14 5.70
C PRO A 228 -1.66 -28.84 4.38
N PRO A 229 -0.89 -29.87 3.97
CA PRO A 229 -1.29 -30.72 2.87
C PRO A 229 -2.65 -31.35 3.22
N PHE A 230 -3.62 -31.20 2.33
CA PHE A 230 -5.03 -31.59 2.50
C PHE A 230 -5.30 -33.09 2.72
N SER A 231 -4.28 -33.92 3.00
CA SER A 231 -4.42 -35.39 3.00
C SER A 231 -4.28 -36.09 4.35
N GLU A 232 -3.80 -35.48 5.44
CA GLU A 232 -3.52 -36.24 6.67
C GLU A 232 -3.88 -35.52 7.97
N PHE A 233 -5.18 -35.29 8.23
CA PHE A 233 -5.65 -35.10 9.61
C PHE A 233 -6.95 -35.86 9.86
N SER A 234 -6.82 -37.10 10.33
CA SER A 234 -7.95 -37.88 10.83
C SER A 234 -8.39 -37.38 12.21
N ASN A 235 -9.57 -36.75 12.24
CA ASN A 235 -10.44 -36.43 13.38
C ASN A 235 -10.12 -35.22 14.30
N PRO A 236 -10.23 -33.98 13.79
CA PRO A 236 -10.85 -32.89 14.51
C PRO A 236 -12.39 -32.98 14.42
N SER A 237 -13.12 -32.51 15.45
CA SER A 237 -14.59 -32.54 15.42
C SER A 237 -15.14 -31.78 14.20
N LYS A 238 -16.10 -32.38 13.46
CA LYS A 238 -16.66 -31.82 12.21
C LYS A 238 -17.20 -30.38 12.30
N LYS A 239 -17.44 -29.84 13.50
CA LYS A 239 -17.97 -28.47 13.69
C LYS A 239 -16.90 -27.38 13.73
N SER A 240 -15.71 -27.64 14.26
CA SER A 240 -14.62 -26.64 14.28
C SER A 240 -13.95 -26.49 12.91
N ILE A 241 -13.93 -27.57 12.12
CA ILE A 241 -13.45 -27.56 10.72
C ILE A 241 -14.33 -26.66 9.85
N ASN A 242 -15.65 -26.70 10.00
CA ASN A 242 -16.59 -25.92 9.17
C ASN A 242 -16.53 -24.39 9.42
N VAL A 243 -16.11 -23.95 10.62
CA VAL A 243 -15.99 -22.52 10.93
C VAL A 243 -14.66 -21.97 10.45
N LEU A 244 -13.57 -22.73 10.61
CA LEU A 244 -12.25 -22.37 10.08
C LEU A 244 -12.25 -22.39 8.54
N SER A 245 -12.93 -23.35 7.90
CA SER A 245 -13.10 -23.36 6.45
C SER A 245 -13.87 -22.12 5.98
N ALA A 246 -15.02 -21.81 6.60
CA ALA A 246 -15.82 -20.64 6.22
C ALA A 246 -15.12 -19.29 6.45
N GLN A 247 -14.24 -19.18 7.47
CA GLN A 247 -13.43 -17.98 7.71
C GLN A 247 -12.31 -17.83 6.68
N GLY A 248 -11.64 -18.94 6.33
CA GLY A 248 -10.70 -18.98 5.22
C GLY A 248 -11.39 -18.49 3.95
N ASP A 249 -12.55 -19.05 3.61
CA ASP A 249 -13.30 -18.72 2.40
C ASP A 249 -13.64 -17.22 2.29
N ILE A 250 -14.05 -16.58 3.40
CA ILE A 250 -14.34 -15.12 3.39
C ILE A 250 -13.05 -14.33 3.18
N PHE A 251 -11.97 -14.66 3.91
CA PHE A 251 -10.71 -13.93 3.80
C PHE A 251 -10.12 -14.04 2.39
N TYR A 252 -10.14 -15.25 1.81
CA TYR A 252 -9.75 -15.49 0.43
C TYR A 252 -10.64 -14.73 -0.55
N GLY A 253 -11.95 -14.76 -0.33
CA GLY A 253 -12.91 -14.00 -1.14
C GLY A 253 -12.64 -12.50 -1.15
N LEU A 254 -12.17 -11.93 -0.03
CA LEU A 254 -11.79 -10.52 0.07
C LEU A 254 -10.43 -10.22 -0.60
N CYS A 255 -9.45 -11.10 -0.46
CA CYS A 255 -8.18 -10.98 -1.18
C CYS A 255 -8.40 -11.03 -2.69
N LEU A 256 -9.23 -11.99 -3.14
CA LEU A 256 -9.63 -12.11 -4.54
C LEU A 256 -10.39 -10.86 -5.01
N TYR A 257 -11.37 -10.39 -4.23
CA TYR A 257 -12.10 -9.17 -4.54
C TYR A 257 -11.14 -7.98 -4.72
N TYR A 258 -10.18 -7.80 -3.81
CA TYR A 258 -9.17 -6.73 -3.93
C TYR A 258 -8.31 -6.88 -5.20
N ARG A 259 -7.86 -8.09 -5.54
CA ARG A 259 -7.12 -8.34 -6.80
C ARG A 259 -7.96 -8.04 -8.03
N LEU A 260 -9.23 -8.42 -8.06
CA LEU A 260 -10.16 -8.14 -9.16
C LEU A 260 -10.42 -6.63 -9.31
N VAL A 261 -10.63 -5.90 -8.21
CA VAL A 261 -10.72 -4.43 -8.25
C VAL A 261 -9.41 -3.84 -8.81
N THR A 262 -8.26 -4.35 -8.39
CA THR A 262 -6.95 -3.88 -8.89
C THR A 262 -6.78 -4.15 -10.39
N ALA A 263 -7.16 -5.33 -10.86
CA ALA A 263 -7.13 -5.68 -12.28
C ALA A 263 -8.09 -4.80 -13.10
N LYS A 264 -9.30 -4.54 -12.58
CA LYS A 264 -10.26 -3.60 -13.17
C LYS A 264 -9.64 -2.21 -13.33
N LYS A 265 -9.05 -1.67 -12.27
CA LYS A 265 -8.39 -0.35 -12.29
C LYS A 265 -7.18 -0.31 -13.22
N ALA A 266 -6.43 -1.40 -13.33
CA ALA A 266 -5.31 -1.47 -14.25
C ALA A 266 -5.78 -1.45 -15.70
N LEU A 267 -6.84 -2.19 -16.03
CA LEU A 267 -7.45 -2.17 -17.36
C LEU A 267 -8.03 -0.80 -17.71
N GLU A 268 -8.72 -0.14 -16.78
CA GLU A 268 -9.19 1.24 -16.93
C GLU A 268 -8.01 2.21 -17.21
N GLU A 269 -6.94 2.12 -16.42
CA GLU A 269 -5.73 2.93 -16.58
C GLU A 269 -5.04 2.69 -17.94
N LEU A 270 -4.88 1.42 -18.32
CA LEU A 270 -4.31 1.02 -19.62
C LEU A 270 -5.13 1.57 -20.78
N ARG A 271 -6.46 1.57 -20.65
CA ARG A 271 -7.38 2.12 -21.66
C ARG A 271 -7.24 3.62 -21.81
N GLU A 272 -7.18 4.34 -20.70
CA GLU A 272 -7.10 5.80 -20.66
C GLU A 272 -5.71 6.31 -21.08
N LYS A 273 -4.64 5.64 -20.61
CA LYS A 273 -3.24 6.03 -20.85
C LYS A 273 -2.58 5.25 -21.98
N TRP A 274 -3.35 4.64 -22.88
CA TRP A 274 -2.78 3.89 -24.01
C TRP A 274 -1.86 4.74 -24.89
N GLU A 275 -2.25 5.98 -25.18
CA GLU A 275 -1.42 6.89 -25.99
C GLU A 275 -0.14 7.26 -25.26
N TYR A 276 -0.24 7.49 -23.95
CA TYR A 276 0.92 7.73 -23.11
C TYR A 276 1.89 6.54 -23.16
N LEU A 277 1.38 5.31 -23.13
CA LEU A 277 2.15 4.07 -23.24
C LEU A 277 2.88 3.92 -24.59
N VAL A 278 2.17 4.12 -25.71
CA VAL A 278 2.73 3.92 -27.07
C VAL A 278 3.56 5.11 -27.54
N THR A 279 3.42 6.28 -26.92
CA THR A 279 4.28 7.43 -27.22
C THR A 279 5.70 7.12 -26.79
N GLU A 280 6.58 7.11 -27.79
CA GLU A 280 7.99 6.86 -27.61
C GLU A 280 8.69 8.10 -27.07
N ALA A 281 9.57 7.93 -26.08
CA ALA A 281 10.40 9.01 -25.57
C ALA A 281 11.35 9.52 -26.67
N ASP A 282 11.57 10.84 -26.73
CA ASP A 282 12.46 11.49 -27.71
C ASP A 282 13.86 10.87 -27.72
N MET A 283 14.32 10.43 -26.55
CA MET A 283 15.62 9.81 -26.34
C MET A 283 15.75 8.44 -26.98
N ASN A 284 14.68 7.63 -26.99
CA ASN A 284 14.66 6.35 -27.71
C ASN A 284 14.70 6.57 -29.23
N VAL A 285 14.09 7.65 -29.72
CA VAL A 285 14.22 8.06 -31.13
C VAL A 285 15.67 8.40 -31.45
N ASP A 286 16.32 9.20 -30.61
CA ASP A 286 17.74 9.57 -30.78
C ASP A 286 18.67 8.35 -30.70
N ARG A 287 18.40 7.40 -29.78
CA ARG A 287 19.18 6.16 -29.63
C ARG A 287 19.03 5.24 -30.84
N ARG A 288 17.81 5.05 -31.36
CA ARG A 288 17.61 4.26 -32.59
C ARG A 288 18.28 4.90 -33.80
N ALA A 289 18.25 6.22 -33.89
CA ALA A 289 18.95 6.96 -34.93
C ALA A 289 20.48 6.72 -34.86
N LEU A 290 21.06 6.65 -33.66
CA LEU A 290 22.47 6.31 -33.45
C LEU A 290 22.80 4.87 -33.84
N GLU A 291 21.90 3.95 -33.55
CA GLU A 291 22.07 2.52 -33.85
C GLU A 291 21.75 2.16 -35.31
N ASN A 292 21.36 3.13 -36.14
CA ASN A 292 20.84 2.93 -37.50
C ASN A 292 19.67 1.90 -37.54
N ARG A 293 18.86 1.85 -36.48
CA ARG A 293 17.63 1.04 -36.47
C ARG A 293 16.50 1.81 -37.13
N SER A 294 15.63 1.08 -37.84
CA SER A 294 14.41 1.65 -38.41
C SER A 294 13.53 2.24 -37.31
N ALA A 295 12.77 3.28 -37.64
CA ALA A 295 11.78 3.90 -36.75
C ALA A 295 10.54 3.01 -36.56
N GLU A 296 10.72 1.75 -36.18
CA GLU A 296 9.64 0.84 -35.82
C GLU A 296 9.00 1.33 -34.53
N LYS A 297 7.71 1.66 -34.58
CA LYS A 297 6.96 2.10 -33.39
C LYS A 297 7.08 1.04 -32.29
N PRO A 298 7.17 1.45 -31.01
CA PRO A 298 7.13 0.50 -29.91
C PRO A 298 5.88 -0.38 -30.02
N GLN A 299 6.09 -1.68 -30.24
CA GLN A 299 5.01 -2.65 -30.30
C GLN A 299 4.80 -3.22 -28.90
N ILE A 300 3.77 -2.73 -28.21
CA ILE A 300 3.31 -3.34 -26.97
C ILE A 300 2.68 -4.68 -27.33
N ASN A 301 3.42 -5.79 -27.23
CA ASN A 301 2.89 -7.11 -27.54
C ASN A 301 1.74 -7.47 -26.58
N ARG A 302 0.68 -8.08 -27.12
CA ARG A 302 -0.41 -8.73 -26.38
C ARG A 302 0.10 -9.55 -25.19
N GLU A 303 1.17 -10.31 -25.40
CA GLU A 303 1.73 -11.19 -24.38
C GLU A 303 2.15 -10.42 -23.12
N ARG A 304 2.79 -9.25 -23.27
CA ARG A 304 3.19 -8.40 -22.14
C ARG A 304 1.99 -7.82 -21.40
N LEU A 305 0.92 -7.49 -22.13
CA LEU A 305 -0.34 -7.04 -21.52
C LEU A 305 -0.99 -8.17 -20.70
N ASP A 306 -0.98 -9.39 -21.25
CA ASP A 306 -1.48 -10.59 -20.57
C ASP A 306 -0.68 -10.91 -19.31
N GLU A 307 0.64 -10.73 -19.37
CA GLU A 307 1.53 -10.86 -18.22
C GLU A 307 1.25 -9.82 -17.13
N VAL A 308 0.93 -8.57 -17.49
CA VAL A 308 0.52 -7.56 -16.49
C VAL A 308 -0.78 -7.94 -15.81
N ILE A 309 -1.79 -8.37 -16.58
CA ILE A 309 -3.09 -8.79 -16.02
C ILE A 309 -2.91 -10.04 -15.13
N ARG A 310 -2.13 -11.02 -15.60
CA ARG A 310 -1.78 -12.24 -14.83
C ARG A 310 -1.02 -11.89 -13.56
N GLY A 311 -0.02 -11.03 -13.66
CA GLY A 311 0.77 -10.56 -12.54
C GLY A 311 -0.10 -9.94 -11.45
N ILE A 312 -1.07 -9.11 -11.83
CA ILE A 312 -2.00 -8.49 -10.87
C ILE A 312 -2.83 -9.54 -10.11
N LEU A 313 -3.28 -10.59 -10.82
CA LEU A 313 -4.16 -11.61 -10.27
C LEU A 313 -3.44 -12.67 -9.42
N VAL A 314 -2.13 -12.87 -9.62
CA VAL A 314 -1.40 -14.00 -9.02
C VAL A 314 -0.19 -13.55 -8.21
N GLU A 315 0.59 -12.64 -8.78
CA GLU A 315 1.93 -12.34 -8.29
C GLU A 315 1.90 -11.29 -7.16
N GLY A 316 3.05 -11.11 -6.50
CA GLY A 316 3.26 -10.12 -5.47
C GLY A 316 3.47 -8.72 -6.05
N SER A 317 3.62 -7.73 -5.19
CA SER A 317 3.96 -6.34 -5.58
C SER A 317 5.22 -6.22 -6.43
N GLY A 318 6.31 -6.89 -6.02
CA GLY A 318 7.60 -6.83 -6.71
C GLY A 318 7.50 -7.38 -8.15
N GLU A 319 6.94 -8.58 -8.32
CA GLU A 319 6.73 -9.16 -9.64
C GLU A 319 5.74 -8.34 -10.48
N ARG A 320 4.66 -7.82 -9.88
CA ARG A 320 3.72 -6.92 -10.58
C ARG A 320 4.44 -5.70 -11.16
N LEU A 321 5.30 -5.05 -10.36
CA LEU A 321 6.11 -3.92 -10.80
C LEU A 321 7.06 -4.32 -11.95
N LYS A 322 7.64 -5.53 -11.90
CA LYS A 322 8.44 -6.09 -12.99
C LYS A 322 7.62 -6.26 -14.27
N ARG A 323 6.37 -6.72 -14.19
CA ARG A 323 5.50 -6.85 -15.39
C ARG A 323 5.21 -5.50 -16.03
N TRP A 324 4.98 -4.46 -15.22
CA TRP A 324 4.85 -3.09 -15.72
C TRP A 324 6.13 -2.56 -16.35
N TRP A 325 7.29 -2.91 -15.78
CA TRP A 325 8.59 -2.60 -16.37
C TRP A 325 8.75 -3.23 -17.74
N GLU A 326 8.50 -4.55 -17.84
CA GLU A 326 8.53 -5.31 -19.09
C GLU A 326 7.55 -4.75 -20.12
N LEU A 327 6.38 -4.28 -19.70
CA LEU A 327 5.41 -3.65 -20.60
C LEU A 327 5.95 -2.35 -21.24
N VAL A 328 6.57 -1.47 -20.43
CA VAL A 328 7.05 -0.16 -20.90
C VAL A 328 8.34 -0.26 -21.71
N GLU A 329 9.23 -1.19 -21.33
CA GLU A 329 10.58 -1.31 -21.87
C GLU A 329 10.65 -1.46 -23.39
N GLY A 330 9.68 -2.12 -24.03
CA GLY A 330 9.47 -2.18 -25.48
C GLY A 330 10.60 -2.75 -26.37
N GLY A 331 11.88 -2.62 -25.99
CA GLY A 331 13.07 -2.77 -26.84
C GLY A 331 13.85 -4.08 -26.65
N GLY A 332 13.49 -4.90 -25.67
CA GLY A 332 14.16 -6.15 -25.31
C GLY A 332 15.54 -6.02 -24.64
N ASP A 333 16.02 -4.82 -24.32
CA ASP A 333 17.27 -4.59 -23.57
C ASP A 333 17.09 -4.71 -22.05
N GLY A 334 15.85 -4.66 -21.55
CA GLY A 334 15.52 -4.77 -20.13
C GLY A 334 15.82 -3.51 -19.32
N MET A 335 16.11 -2.39 -19.98
CA MET A 335 16.58 -1.16 -19.35
C MET A 335 15.69 0.04 -19.68
N LEU A 336 15.47 0.91 -18.71
CA LEU A 336 14.63 2.11 -18.84
C LEU A 336 15.38 3.38 -18.52
N GLU A 337 14.98 4.46 -19.18
CA GLU A 337 15.41 5.82 -18.86
C GLU A 337 14.59 6.40 -17.70
N GLU A 338 15.01 7.55 -17.15
CA GLU A 338 14.38 8.16 -15.97
C GLU A 338 12.87 8.41 -16.14
N ASP A 339 12.46 8.95 -17.29
CA ASP A 339 11.07 9.25 -17.60
C ASP A 339 10.23 7.99 -17.80
N GLU A 340 10.79 6.96 -18.43
CA GLU A 340 10.17 5.65 -18.58
C GLU A 340 10.01 4.93 -17.23
N MET A 341 10.99 5.06 -16.33
CA MET A 341 10.87 4.54 -14.96
C MET A 341 9.74 5.24 -14.19
N VAL A 342 9.68 6.58 -14.26
CA VAL A 342 8.60 7.35 -13.64
C VAL A 342 7.26 6.87 -14.19
N LYS A 343 7.17 6.69 -15.50
CA LYS A 343 5.99 6.15 -16.19
C LYS A 343 5.61 4.76 -15.69
N VAL A 344 6.55 3.82 -15.55
CA VAL A 344 6.30 2.48 -14.98
C VAL A 344 5.71 2.58 -13.58
N VAL A 345 6.31 3.40 -12.73
CA VAL A 345 5.89 3.55 -11.34
C VAL A 345 4.50 4.19 -11.25
N GLU A 346 4.22 5.21 -12.05
CA GLU A 346 2.89 5.82 -12.13
C GLU A 346 1.82 4.83 -12.61
N LEU A 347 2.11 4.06 -13.65
CA LEU A 347 1.20 3.07 -14.23
C LEU A 347 0.95 1.88 -13.28
N TYR A 348 1.97 1.46 -12.53
CA TYR A 348 1.82 0.43 -11.50
C TYR A 348 0.94 0.92 -10.34
N GLN A 349 1.16 2.15 -9.89
CA GLN A 349 0.55 2.64 -8.65
C GLN A 349 -0.85 3.18 -8.79
N SER A 350 -1.16 3.88 -9.89
CA SER A 350 -2.48 4.51 -10.08
C SER A 350 -3.61 3.48 -9.92
N PRO A 351 -3.52 2.27 -10.53
CA PRO A 351 -4.49 1.20 -10.32
C PRO A 351 -4.59 0.73 -8.88
N VAL A 352 -3.45 0.49 -8.22
CA VAL A 352 -3.42 -0.03 -6.85
C VAL A 352 -3.99 0.99 -5.87
N LYS A 353 -3.64 2.28 -6.02
CA LYS A 353 -4.17 3.40 -5.24
C LYS A 353 -5.69 3.51 -5.40
N SER A 354 -6.17 3.44 -6.64
CA SER A 354 -7.60 3.48 -6.94
C SER A 354 -8.34 2.28 -6.35
N ALA A 355 -7.73 1.09 -6.42
CA ALA A 355 -8.30 -0.14 -5.87
C ALA A 355 -8.36 -0.15 -4.35
N ILE A 356 -7.32 0.34 -3.66
CA ILE A 356 -7.33 0.50 -2.19
C ILE A 356 -8.47 1.42 -1.78
N ASN A 357 -8.64 2.55 -2.48
CA ASN A 357 -9.69 3.50 -2.18
C ASN A 357 -11.08 2.89 -2.43
N GLU A 358 -11.30 2.20 -3.55
CA GLU A 358 -12.57 1.54 -3.86
C GLU A 358 -12.89 0.41 -2.87
N PHE A 359 -11.93 -0.48 -2.63
CA PHE A 359 -12.06 -1.57 -1.67
C PHE A 359 -12.41 -1.05 -0.27
N THR A 360 -11.62 -0.11 0.25
CA THR A 360 -11.80 0.39 1.61
C THR A 360 -13.10 1.20 1.73
N THR A 361 -13.49 1.94 0.69
CA THR A 361 -14.79 2.62 0.66
C THR A 361 -15.93 1.61 0.71
N ALA A 362 -15.85 0.52 -0.08
CA ALA A 362 -16.84 -0.54 -0.05
C ALA A 362 -16.93 -1.20 1.33
N VAL A 363 -15.80 -1.43 2.00
CA VAL A 363 -15.76 -1.92 3.38
C VAL A 363 -16.47 -0.95 4.34
N ILE A 364 -16.13 0.34 4.28
CA ILE A 364 -16.75 1.38 5.12
C ILE A 364 -18.26 1.48 4.88
N GLU A 365 -18.70 1.38 3.63
CA GLU A 365 -20.10 1.44 3.24
C GLU A 365 -20.90 0.23 3.73
N ASN A 366 -20.28 -0.95 3.80
CA ASN A 366 -20.88 -2.18 4.29
C ASN A 366 -20.83 -2.35 5.82
N LEU A 367 -20.26 -1.41 6.57
CA LEU A 367 -20.35 -1.43 8.03
C LEU A 367 -21.83 -1.42 8.46
N GLU A 368 -22.19 -2.32 9.37
CA GLU A 368 -23.56 -2.48 9.85
C GLU A 368 -24.12 -1.14 10.34
N GLU A 369 -25.31 -0.78 9.87
CA GLU A 369 -26.01 0.40 10.38
C GLU A 369 -26.63 0.08 11.72
N ASP A 370 -26.24 0.82 12.74
CA ASP A 370 -26.96 0.83 14.00
C ASP A 370 -28.38 1.38 13.71
N LYS A 371 -29.38 0.49 13.84
CA LYS A 371 -30.78 0.82 13.57
C LYS A 371 -31.27 1.93 14.49
N THR A 372 -30.69 2.08 15.67
CA THR A 372 -31.04 3.11 16.66
C THR A 372 -30.36 4.45 16.36
N ASN A 373 -29.21 4.45 15.67
CA ASN A 373 -28.41 5.65 15.40
C ASN A 373 -27.93 5.77 13.94
N LYS A 374 -28.86 5.67 12.99
CA LYS A 374 -28.56 5.80 11.55
C LYS A 374 -27.81 7.08 11.18
N ILE A 375 -28.14 8.20 11.83
CA ILE A 375 -27.50 9.50 11.57
C ILE A 375 -26.05 9.48 12.03
N GLY A 376 -25.77 8.87 13.19
CA GLY A 376 -24.41 8.67 13.71
C GLY A 376 -23.56 7.83 12.75
N THR A 377 -24.07 6.66 12.34
CA THR A 377 -23.34 5.77 11.41
C THR A 377 -23.03 6.44 10.08
N LYS A 378 -23.99 7.17 9.48
CA LYS A 378 -23.74 7.88 8.21
C LYS A 378 -22.68 8.97 8.34
N LYS A 379 -22.70 9.74 9.44
CA LYS A 379 -21.66 10.75 9.73
C LYS A 379 -20.29 10.10 9.92
N HIS A 380 -20.26 8.96 10.58
CA HIS A 380 -19.05 8.19 10.85
C HIS A 380 -18.42 7.60 9.57
N LYS A 381 -19.21 6.93 8.73
CA LYS A 381 -18.78 6.46 7.39
C LYS A 381 -18.21 7.61 6.55
N LYS A 382 -18.89 8.76 6.54
CA LYS A 382 -18.39 9.97 5.85
C LYS A 382 -17.06 10.48 6.42
N TYR A 383 -16.88 10.39 7.73
CA TYR A 383 -15.63 10.76 8.39
C TYR A 383 -14.48 9.82 7.97
N LEU A 384 -14.69 8.50 8.02
CA LEU A 384 -13.69 7.51 7.61
C LEU A 384 -13.29 7.68 6.14
N ASN A 385 -14.26 7.83 5.23
CA ASN A 385 -13.99 8.07 3.82
C ASN A 385 -13.22 9.39 3.58
N LYS A 386 -13.53 10.45 4.35
CA LYS A 386 -12.78 11.71 4.28
C LYS A 386 -11.35 11.55 4.79
N LEU A 387 -11.15 10.76 5.84
CA LEU A 387 -9.83 10.48 6.39
C LEU A 387 -9.01 9.69 5.37
N LEU A 388 -9.55 8.58 4.86
CA LEU A 388 -8.93 7.73 3.83
C LEU A 388 -8.47 8.56 2.63
N LYS A 389 -9.37 9.34 2.01
CA LYS A 389 -9.00 10.17 0.85
C LYS A 389 -7.87 11.15 1.14
N ARG A 390 -7.85 11.72 2.35
CA ARG A 390 -6.78 12.63 2.78
C ARG A 390 -5.46 11.89 2.96
N THR A 391 -5.48 10.70 3.56
CA THR A 391 -4.29 9.86 3.72
C THR A 391 -3.75 9.45 2.35
N MET A 392 -4.63 9.01 1.44
CA MET A 392 -4.25 8.58 0.09
C MET A 392 -3.58 9.67 -0.73
N GLY A 393 -4.00 10.93 -0.56
CA GLY A 393 -3.37 12.09 -1.19
C GLY A 393 -2.01 12.45 -0.60
N ARG A 394 -1.83 12.28 0.72
CA ARG A 394 -0.58 12.68 1.41
C ARG A 394 0.50 11.61 1.39
N CYS A 395 0.15 10.35 1.56
CA CYS A 395 1.13 9.29 1.77
C CYS A 395 2.15 9.22 0.63
N TYR A 396 1.71 9.23 -0.63
CA TYR A 396 2.63 9.06 -1.76
C TYR A 396 3.47 10.31 -2.11
N GLU A 397 2.79 11.45 -2.27
CA GLU A 397 3.44 12.68 -2.75
C GLU A 397 4.24 13.36 -1.65
N VAL A 398 3.73 13.34 -0.42
CA VAL A 398 4.30 14.08 0.71
C VAL A 398 5.10 13.14 1.59
N GLU A 399 4.55 12.00 1.99
CA GLU A 399 5.24 11.18 2.98
C GLU A 399 6.36 10.33 2.38
N GLN A 400 6.10 9.79 1.20
CA GLN A 400 7.05 8.95 0.49
C GLN A 400 7.94 9.76 -0.47
N GLU A 401 7.65 11.03 -0.73
CA GLU A 401 8.43 11.92 -1.61
C GLU A 401 8.80 11.27 -2.95
N ALA A 402 7.88 10.51 -3.52
CA ALA A 402 8.23 9.57 -4.58
C ALA A 402 8.91 10.19 -5.81
N PRO A 403 8.50 11.36 -6.33
CA PRO A 403 9.21 12.00 -7.44
C PRO A 403 10.67 12.34 -7.09
N HIS A 404 10.97 12.66 -5.84
CA HIS A 404 12.35 12.88 -5.40
C HIS A 404 13.12 11.56 -5.29
N ARG A 405 12.52 10.54 -4.66
CA ARG A 405 13.18 9.23 -4.47
C ARG A 405 13.47 8.52 -5.78
N LEU A 406 12.58 8.60 -6.78
CA LEU A 406 12.84 8.05 -8.11
C LEU A 406 14.03 8.74 -8.79
N ARG A 407 14.15 10.06 -8.64
CA ARG A 407 15.34 10.80 -9.10
C ARG A 407 16.61 10.38 -8.37
N CYS A 408 16.53 10.13 -7.07
CA CYS A 408 17.65 9.61 -6.29
C CYS A 408 18.06 8.20 -6.74
N ILE A 409 17.10 7.29 -6.93
CA ILE A 409 17.33 5.93 -7.44
C ILE A 409 18.05 6.01 -8.78
N TYR A 410 17.51 6.82 -9.70
CA TYR A 410 18.14 7.04 -10.99
C TYR A 410 19.54 7.64 -10.87
N THR A 411 19.78 8.57 -9.95
CA THR A 411 21.11 9.18 -9.73
C THR A 411 22.13 8.19 -9.17
N TRP A 412 21.70 7.28 -8.29
CA TRP A 412 22.56 6.32 -7.61
C TRP A 412 22.83 5.03 -8.39
N ALA A 413 22.05 4.73 -9.43
CA ALA A 413 22.28 3.57 -10.28
C ALA A 413 23.67 3.57 -10.90
N ASP A 414 24.32 2.40 -10.91
CA ASP A 414 25.63 2.20 -11.51
C ASP A 414 25.52 2.24 -13.03
N LYS A 415 25.63 3.44 -13.60
CA LYS A 415 25.51 3.71 -15.04
C LYS A 415 26.77 3.31 -15.81
N SER A 416 27.50 2.30 -15.32
CA SER A 416 28.80 1.87 -15.81
C SER A 416 28.79 1.46 -17.29
N HIS A 417 27.66 0.94 -17.79
CA HIS A 417 27.49 0.57 -19.20
C HIS A 417 27.60 1.75 -20.19
N GLN A 418 27.60 3.00 -19.73
CA GLN A 418 27.66 4.17 -20.62
C GLN A 418 29.06 4.71 -20.95
N ASP A 419 30.10 4.35 -20.19
CA ASP A 419 31.49 4.80 -20.39
C ASP A 419 31.69 6.33 -20.64
N GLY A 420 30.70 7.18 -20.33
CA GLY A 420 30.72 8.62 -20.65
C GLY A 420 30.85 8.96 -22.15
N LYS A 421 30.40 8.08 -23.06
CA LYS A 421 30.59 8.28 -24.52
C LYS A 421 29.55 9.24 -25.10
N PHE A 422 30.01 10.43 -25.53
CA PHE A 422 29.22 11.33 -26.38
C PHE A 422 29.09 10.76 -27.80
N SER A 423 27.87 10.67 -28.30
CA SER A 423 27.58 10.18 -29.65
C SER A 423 27.02 11.31 -30.54
N ALA A 424 27.45 11.35 -31.80
CA ALA A 424 26.98 12.36 -32.76
C ALA A 424 25.95 11.74 -33.71
N VAL A 425 24.75 12.33 -33.78
CA VAL A 425 23.67 11.91 -34.68
C VAL A 425 23.71 12.74 -35.96
N HIS A 426 23.60 12.08 -37.11
CA HIS A 426 23.38 12.75 -38.40
C HIS A 426 21.90 13.06 -38.58
N VAL A 427 21.55 14.34 -38.76
CA VAL A 427 20.14 14.79 -38.85
C VAL A 427 19.61 14.81 -40.29
N SER A 428 20.43 14.48 -41.30
CA SER A 428 20.00 14.41 -42.70
C SER A 428 20.91 13.51 -43.55
N ASP A 429 20.32 12.84 -44.54
CA ASP A 429 21.01 11.96 -45.51
C ASP A 429 21.90 12.73 -46.52
N ASP A 430 21.81 14.06 -46.56
CA ASP A 430 22.65 14.88 -47.43
C ASP A 430 24.10 14.96 -46.93
N ILE A 431 25.05 14.92 -47.86
CA ILE A 431 26.50 15.00 -47.64
C ILE A 431 26.91 16.27 -46.85
N THR A 432 26.05 17.30 -46.82
CA THR A 432 26.22 18.56 -46.07
C THR A 432 25.51 18.59 -44.71
N GLY A 433 25.01 17.46 -44.22
CA GLY A 433 24.11 17.38 -43.06
C GLY A 433 24.68 17.97 -41.77
N ARG A 434 23.86 18.75 -41.07
CA ARG A 434 24.16 19.26 -39.73
C ARG A 434 24.26 18.08 -38.76
N LYS A 435 25.40 17.93 -38.10
CA LYS A 435 25.56 16.99 -36.98
C LYS A 435 24.92 17.60 -35.73
N ARG A 436 24.03 16.87 -35.08
CA ARG A 436 23.55 17.19 -33.73
C ARG A 436 24.28 16.28 -32.76
N TYR A 437 24.95 16.87 -31.78
CA TYR A 437 25.47 16.11 -30.64
C TYR A 437 24.29 15.86 -29.71
N VAL A 438 24.02 14.60 -29.40
CA VAL A 438 22.99 14.22 -28.44
C VAL A 438 23.70 13.49 -27.31
N GLU A 439 23.50 13.99 -26.09
CA GLU A 439 23.92 13.29 -24.89
C GLU A 439 22.79 12.32 -24.52
N LEU A 440 23.06 11.01 -24.65
CA LEU A 440 22.09 10.00 -24.28
C LEU A 440 22.05 9.88 -22.75
N LEU A 441 20.86 10.00 -22.18
CA LEU A 441 20.65 9.72 -20.78
C LEU A 441 20.91 8.23 -20.48
N PRO A 442 21.44 7.93 -19.28
CA PRO A 442 21.57 6.57 -18.82
C PRO A 442 20.26 5.81 -18.80
N LYS A 443 20.33 4.53 -19.18
CA LYS A 443 19.29 3.60 -18.77
C LYS A 443 19.71 2.96 -17.46
N ILE A 444 18.77 2.32 -16.79
CA ILE A 444 19.06 1.43 -15.67
C ILE A 444 18.32 0.13 -15.90
N SER A 445 18.89 -0.98 -15.47
CA SER A 445 18.21 -2.27 -15.51
C SER A 445 17.17 -2.37 -14.39
N TYR A 446 16.17 -3.25 -14.56
CA TYR A 446 15.22 -3.52 -13.48
C TYR A 446 15.91 -4.03 -12.20
N ALA A 447 16.99 -4.81 -12.33
CA ALA A 447 17.72 -5.35 -11.18
C ALA A 447 18.37 -4.23 -10.35
N GLU A 448 19.07 -3.29 -10.99
CA GLU A 448 19.66 -2.12 -10.35
C GLU A 448 18.59 -1.21 -9.75
N PHE A 449 17.51 -0.96 -10.50
CA PHE A 449 16.37 -0.19 -10.00
C PHE A 449 15.82 -0.79 -8.71
N HIS A 450 15.54 -2.09 -8.71
CA HIS A 450 14.92 -2.80 -7.61
C HIS A 450 15.84 -2.91 -6.39
N GLU A 451 17.15 -3.07 -6.58
CA GLU A 451 18.13 -3.06 -5.48
C GLU A 451 18.09 -1.73 -4.72
N ILE A 452 18.22 -0.61 -5.44
CA ILE A 452 18.23 0.73 -4.82
C ILE A 452 16.83 1.09 -4.30
N GLN A 453 15.78 0.70 -5.02
CA GLN A 453 14.39 0.89 -4.59
C GLN A 453 14.09 0.16 -3.29
N LYS A 454 14.64 -1.02 -3.03
CA LYS A 454 14.43 -1.70 -1.73
C LYS A 454 15.01 -0.93 -0.57
N GLU A 455 16.20 -0.35 -0.74
CA GLU A 455 16.85 0.44 0.31
C GLU A 455 16.16 1.79 0.52
N GLN A 456 15.77 2.43 -0.58
CA GLN A 456 15.38 3.84 -0.59
C GLN A 456 13.88 4.02 -0.67
N PHE A 457 13.13 2.99 -1.05
CA PHE A 457 11.73 3.11 -1.43
C PHE A 457 10.95 1.79 -1.26
N GLU A 458 11.14 1.13 -0.12
CA GLU A 458 10.48 -0.13 0.31
C GLU A 458 8.95 -0.13 0.10
N PHE A 459 8.35 1.06 0.08
CA PHE A 459 6.92 1.25 -0.14
C PHE A 459 6.38 0.60 -1.43
N LEU A 460 7.15 0.45 -2.51
CA LEU A 460 6.64 -0.21 -3.74
C LEU A 460 6.38 -1.71 -3.55
N ASP A 461 7.15 -2.36 -2.68
CA ASP A 461 7.01 -3.79 -2.36
C ASP A 461 5.87 -4.05 -1.38
N ASN A 462 5.41 -3.03 -0.65
CA ASN A 462 4.36 -3.16 0.36
C ASN A 462 3.35 -2.02 0.22
N PHE A 463 2.97 -1.70 -1.01
CA PHE A 463 2.25 -0.48 -1.34
C PHE A 463 0.90 -0.39 -0.62
N GLY A 464 0.15 -1.48 -0.57
CA GLY A 464 -1.14 -1.53 0.13
C GLY A 464 -0.97 -1.50 1.65
N GLU A 465 -0.02 -2.26 2.20
CA GLU A 465 0.29 -2.27 3.63
C GLU A 465 0.76 -0.88 4.12
N GLY A 466 1.63 -0.22 3.35
CA GLY A 466 2.16 1.11 3.67
C GLY A 466 1.06 2.18 3.72
N TYR A 467 0.09 2.15 2.79
CA TYR A 467 -1.06 3.05 2.84
C TYR A 467 -1.93 2.84 4.08
N MET A 468 -2.20 1.58 4.44
CA MET A 468 -3.00 1.28 5.63
C MET A 468 -2.27 1.62 6.91
N LYS A 469 -0.96 1.41 6.97
CA LYS A 469 -0.12 1.89 8.08
C LYS A 469 -0.23 3.41 8.23
N SER A 470 -0.09 4.16 7.13
CA SER A 470 -0.28 5.62 7.17
C SER A 470 -1.69 6.02 7.59
N TRP A 471 -2.72 5.29 7.17
CA TRP A 471 -4.11 5.58 7.53
C TRP A 471 -4.36 5.33 9.02
N ARG A 472 -3.83 4.21 9.55
CA ARG A 472 -3.85 3.88 10.98
C ARG A 472 -3.12 4.93 11.82
N GLU A 473 -1.94 5.36 11.39
CA GLU A 473 -1.20 6.44 12.03
C GLU A 473 -1.99 7.75 12.07
N GLU A 474 -2.66 8.12 10.99
CA GLU A 474 -3.55 9.29 10.98
C GLU A 474 -4.73 9.14 11.95
N MET A 475 -5.28 7.94 12.11
CA MET A 475 -6.32 7.66 13.11
C MET A 475 -5.77 7.84 14.52
N TRP A 476 -4.61 7.27 14.84
CA TRP A 476 -3.97 7.45 16.15
C TRP A 476 -3.72 8.91 16.50
N VAL A 477 -3.18 9.69 15.56
CA VAL A 477 -2.96 11.13 15.77
C VAL A 477 -4.30 11.84 16.03
N LYS A 478 -5.34 11.51 15.28
CA LYS A 478 -6.68 12.12 15.49
C LYS A 478 -7.30 11.73 16.82
N GLN A 479 -7.20 10.48 17.22
CA GLN A 479 -7.72 9.98 18.50
C GLN A 479 -6.92 10.54 19.67
N GLY A 480 -5.59 10.61 19.56
CA GLY A 480 -4.72 11.27 20.54
C GLY A 480 -5.04 12.74 20.73
N LEU A 481 -5.16 13.51 19.64
CA LEU A 481 -5.54 14.92 19.71
C LEU A 481 -6.94 15.14 20.33
N ARG A 482 -7.89 14.23 20.09
CA ARG A 482 -9.21 14.30 20.75
C ARG A 482 -9.10 14.10 22.26
N ARG A 483 -8.27 13.15 22.70
CA ARG A 483 -8.01 12.88 24.12
C ARG A 483 -7.34 14.09 24.79
N GLN A 484 -6.25 14.60 24.21
CA GLN A 484 -5.58 15.82 24.67
C GLN A 484 -6.56 17.01 24.76
N ASN A 485 -7.41 17.21 23.74
CA ASN A 485 -8.40 18.30 23.76
C ASN A 485 -9.48 18.09 24.84
N LYS A 486 -9.94 16.87 25.05
CA LYS A 486 -10.93 16.55 26.09
C LYS A 486 -10.33 16.82 27.47
N GLU A 487 -9.09 16.38 27.69
CA GLU A 487 -8.36 16.65 28.94
C GLU A 487 -8.14 18.15 29.15
N LEU A 488 -7.71 18.88 28.12
CA LEU A 488 -7.56 20.33 28.17
C LEU A 488 -8.87 21.03 28.53
N ILE A 489 -10.00 20.62 27.94
CA ILE A 489 -11.31 21.18 28.28
C ILE A 489 -11.66 20.91 29.75
N TRP A 490 -11.40 19.71 30.26
CA TRP A 490 -11.62 19.37 31.67
C TRP A 490 -10.72 20.19 32.60
N GLN A 491 -9.44 20.37 32.26
CA GLN A 491 -8.50 21.18 33.02
C GLN A 491 -8.92 22.66 33.02
N CYS A 492 -9.30 23.22 31.87
CA CYS A 492 -9.83 24.58 31.78
C CYS A 492 -11.13 24.74 32.59
N ALA A 493 -12.06 23.78 32.49
CA ALA A 493 -13.30 23.82 33.25
C ALA A 493 -13.04 23.77 34.77
N GLY A 494 -12.15 22.87 35.21
CA GLY A 494 -11.72 22.78 36.61
C GLY A 494 -11.07 24.09 37.09
N PHE A 495 -10.20 24.69 36.28
CA PHE A 495 -9.61 26.00 36.56
C PHE A 495 -10.67 27.09 36.73
N PHE A 496 -11.64 27.18 35.82
CA PHE A 496 -12.73 28.15 35.94
C PHE A 496 -13.59 27.94 37.18
N VAL A 497 -13.86 26.69 37.57
CA VAL A 497 -14.58 26.37 38.81
C VAL A 497 -13.80 26.85 40.03
N VAL A 498 -12.49 26.58 40.10
CA VAL A 498 -11.63 27.01 41.22
C VAL A 498 -11.56 28.53 41.31
N VAL A 499 -11.35 29.22 40.18
CA VAL A 499 -11.33 30.69 40.14
C VAL A 499 -12.67 31.26 40.58
N SER A 500 -13.79 30.71 40.10
CA SER A 500 -15.13 31.17 40.48
C SER A 500 -15.40 30.97 41.99
N LEU A 501 -14.92 29.87 42.58
CA LEU A 501 -15.04 29.61 44.02
C LEU A 501 -14.18 30.60 44.84
N LEU A 502 -12.97 30.93 44.37
CA LEU A 502 -12.11 31.93 45.01
C LEU A 502 -12.73 33.33 44.93
N ASP A 503 -13.25 33.73 43.77
CA ASP A 503 -13.93 35.01 43.58
C ASP A 503 -15.17 35.12 44.48
N ALA A 504 -15.96 34.03 44.59
CA ALA A 504 -17.09 33.98 45.51
C ALA A 504 -16.66 34.10 46.98
N ALA A 505 -15.55 33.46 47.37
CA ALA A 505 -15.01 33.56 48.72
C ALA A 505 -14.51 34.98 49.03
N ILE A 506 -13.83 35.63 48.09
CA ILE A 506 -13.37 37.02 48.21
C ILE A 506 -14.57 37.97 48.32
N TYR A 507 -15.65 37.75 47.59
CA TYR A 507 -16.86 38.58 47.63
C TYR A 507 -17.61 38.51 48.97
N VAL A 508 -17.52 37.38 49.68
CA VAL A 508 -18.18 37.16 50.97
C VAL A 508 -17.40 37.78 52.14
N ILE A 509 -16.09 37.95 51.98
CA ILE A 509 -15.19 38.61 52.95
C ILE A 509 -15.30 40.13 52.78
#